data_AF-A0A849E8I1-F1
#
_entry.id   AF-A0A849E8I1-F1
#
_cell.length_a   1.000
_cell.length_b   1.000
_cell.length_c   1.000
_cell.angle_alpha   90.00
_cell.angle_beta   90.00
_cell.angle_gamma   90.00
#
_symmetry.space_group_name_H-M   'P 1'
#
loop_
_entity.id
_entity.type
_entity.pdbx_description
1 polymer ?
#
loop_
_entity_poly.entity_id
_entity_poly.type
_entity_poly.pdbx_seq_one_letter_code
_entity_poly.pdbx_strand_id
1 'polypeptide(L)'
;MIRIIEHPGFLVSTIMLSLAAAMWWMMWAHMGNTAAMPDMAMMVNWSAKSLTGTTAMWLFMMLAMMLPAMVPMVATYALISKNEVHGAALVLRVGVFAAGYFSLWAVFSVAAAFLQTALAQTPWFEMGGTQALPVASGVLLIAAGAWQLTPIKDTCLQHCRSPMTFLLAHWKGGLKGAFPVGLHHG
;
A
#
# COMPACT_ATOMS: atom_id res chain seq x y z
N MET A 1 -3.72 -1.91 30.81
CA MET A 1 -4.15 -2.66 29.61
C MET A 1 -5.62 -2.42 29.21
N ILE A 2 -6.54 -2.06 30.10
CA ILE A 2 -7.98 -1.91 29.76
C ILE A 2 -8.31 -0.61 28.98
N ARG A 3 -7.47 0.43 29.04
CA ARG A 3 -7.68 1.72 28.33
C ARG A 3 -7.40 1.70 26.81
N ILE A 4 -6.81 0.63 26.27
CA ILE A 4 -6.48 0.52 24.84
C ILE A 4 -7.76 0.28 23.99
N ILE A 5 -8.83 -0.21 24.61
CA ILE A 5 -10.10 -0.57 23.95
C ILE A 5 -10.98 0.66 23.69
N GLU A 6 -10.78 1.78 24.41
CA GLU A 6 -11.59 3.00 24.27
C GLU A 6 -11.22 3.86 23.06
N HIS A 7 -10.04 3.62 22.46
CA HIS A 7 -9.54 4.34 21.29
C HIS A 7 -9.38 3.39 20.10
N PRO A 8 -10.45 3.14 19.31
CA PRO A 8 -10.38 2.24 18.15
C PRO A 8 -9.32 2.69 17.13
N GLY A 9 -9.02 3.99 17.07
CA GLY A 9 -7.91 4.51 16.26
C GLY A 9 -6.55 3.95 16.66
N PHE A 10 -6.21 3.86 17.95
CA PHE A 10 -4.92 3.33 18.40
C PHE A 10 -4.80 1.82 18.12
N LEU A 11 -5.88 1.06 18.35
CA LEU A 11 -5.93 -0.36 18.06
C LEU A 11 -5.75 -0.63 16.56
N VAL A 12 -6.49 0.10 15.72
CA VAL A 12 -6.38 0.02 14.25
C VAL A 12 -4.96 0.33 13.80
N SER A 13 -4.39 1.44 14.26
CA SER A 13 -3.02 1.83 13.91
C SER A 13 -2.01 0.76 14.29
N THR A 14 -2.12 0.21 15.50
CA THR A 14 -1.23 -0.85 15.97
C THR A 14 -1.33 -2.09 15.09
N ILE A 15 -2.55 -2.56 14.82
CA ILE A 15 -2.78 -3.75 13.96
C ILE A 15 -2.19 -3.53 12.57
N MET A 16 -2.51 -2.40 11.93
CA MET A 16 -2.05 -2.11 10.57
C MET A 16 -0.52 -1.96 10.49
N LEU A 17 0.11 -1.32 11.47
CA LEU A 17 1.57 -1.17 11.51
C LEU A 17 2.26 -2.51 11.80
N SER A 18 1.70 -3.35 12.67
CA SER A 18 2.23 -4.70 12.90
C SER A 18 2.11 -5.58 11.65
N LEU A 19 0.98 -5.51 10.93
CA LEU A 19 0.82 -6.21 9.66
C LEU A 19 1.81 -5.71 8.61
N ALA A 20 1.95 -4.40 8.45
CA ALA A 20 2.93 -3.83 7.54
C ALA A 20 4.36 -4.29 7.89
N ALA A 21 4.75 -4.23 9.17
CA ALA A 21 6.06 -4.68 9.62
C ALA A 21 6.30 -6.17 9.33
N ALA A 22 5.28 -7.02 9.54
CA ALA A 22 5.36 -8.44 9.21
C ALA A 22 5.52 -8.68 7.70
N MET A 23 4.81 -7.93 6.86
CA MET A 23 4.94 -8.02 5.40
C MET A 23 6.32 -7.57 4.92
N TRP A 24 6.83 -6.47 5.46
CA TRP A 24 8.20 -6.00 5.19
C TRP A 24 9.25 -7.01 5.63
N TRP A 25 9.11 -7.57 6.83
CA TRP A 25 10.01 -8.61 7.34
C TRP A 25 9.99 -9.85 6.44
N MET A 26 8.80 -10.32 6.06
CA MET A 26 8.65 -11.47 5.17
C MET A 26 9.31 -11.22 3.82
N MET A 27 9.12 -10.03 3.24
CA MET A 27 9.74 -9.65 1.97
C MET A 27 11.27 -9.60 2.10
N TRP A 28 11.79 -8.95 3.13
CA TRP A 28 13.22 -8.91 3.42
C TRP A 28 13.82 -10.31 3.60
N ALA A 29 13.16 -11.19 4.36
CA ALA A 29 13.60 -12.55 4.61
C ALA A 29 13.65 -13.40 3.31
N HIS A 30 12.72 -13.17 2.38
CA HIS A 30 12.71 -13.85 1.08
C HIS A 30 13.71 -13.23 0.10
N MET A 31 13.97 -11.92 0.18
CA MET A 31 15.01 -11.23 -0.61
C MET A 31 16.42 -11.61 -0.16
N GLY A 32 16.67 -11.80 1.13
CA GLY A 32 17.99 -12.22 1.65
C GLY A 32 18.36 -13.66 1.31
N ASN A 33 17.36 -14.50 0.98
CA ASN A 33 17.56 -15.90 0.61
C ASN A 33 17.82 -16.10 -0.89
N THR A 34 17.78 -15.04 -1.71
CA THR A 34 18.08 -15.13 -3.16
C THR A 34 19.56 -15.38 -3.44
N ALA A 35 20.46 -15.12 -2.48
CA ALA A 35 21.87 -15.51 -2.56
C ALA A 35 22.05 -17.05 -2.59
N ALA A 36 21.04 -17.82 -2.15
CA ALA A 36 21.01 -19.28 -2.22
C ALA A 36 20.28 -19.83 -3.46
N MET A 37 19.77 -18.96 -4.35
CA MET A 37 19.16 -19.37 -5.62
C MET A 37 20.06 -18.92 -6.78
N PRO A 38 21.02 -19.75 -7.22
CA PRO A 38 21.83 -19.44 -8.38
C PRO A 38 20.89 -19.38 -9.59
N ASP A 39 20.95 -18.27 -10.30
CA ASP A 39 20.47 -18.17 -11.68
C ASP A 39 18.96 -18.44 -11.89
N MET A 40 18.12 -17.80 -11.06
CA MET A 40 16.74 -17.52 -11.47
C MET A 40 16.73 -16.37 -12.48
N ALA A 41 17.45 -16.51 -13.59
CA ALA A 41 17.03 -15.94 -14.86
C ALA A 41 15.69 -16.61 -15.22
N MET A 42 14.62 -16.22 -14.50
CA MET A 42 13.27 -16.50 -14.94
C MET A 42 13.18 -15.80 -16.28
N MET A 43 13.36 -16.54 -17.37
CA MET A 43 12.88 -16.12 -18.67
C MET A 43 11.43 -15.72 -18.44
N VAL A 44 11.19 -14.41 -18.47
CA VAL A 44 9.86 -13.85 -18.26
C VAL A 44 9.06 -14.27 -19.48
N ASN A 45 8.45 -15.45 -19.40
CA ASN A 45 7.53 -15.91 -20.42
C ASN A 45 6.17 -15.29 -20.15
N TRP A 46 5.38 -15.11 -21.21
CA TRP A 46 3.97 -14.72 -21.11
C TRP A 46 3.11 -15.93 -20.70
N SER A 47 3.45 -16.57 -19.57
CA SER A 47 2.63 -17.64 -19.01
C SER A 47 1.69 -17.12 -17.93
N ALA A 48 0.56 -17.80 -17.75
CA ALA A 48 -0.34 -17.49 -16.64
C ALA A 48 0.34 -17.65 -15.27
N LYS A 49 1.33 -18.55 -15.16
CA LYS A 49 2.07 -18.80 -13.93
C LYS A 49 3.03 -17.65 -13.59
N SER A 50 3.77 -17.14 -14.57
CA SER A 50 4.66 -16.00 -14.34
C SER A 50 3.86 -14.74 -14.01
N LEU A 51 2.77 -14.47 -14.74
CA LEU A 51 1.93 -13.29 -14.50
C LEU A 51 1.26 -13.33 -13.12
N THR A 52 0.74 -14.49 -12.70
CA THR A 52 0.14 -14.64 -11.36
C THR A 52 1.19 -14.48 -10.25
N GLY A 53 2.38 -15.04 -10.42
CA GLY A 53 3.51 -14.84 -9.49
C GLY A 53 3.94 -13.37 -9.40
N THR A 54 4.13 -12.69 -10.52
CA THR A 54 4.52 -11.27 -10.56
C THR A 54 3.42 -10.36 -10.03
N THR A 55 2.15 -10.66 -10.30
CA THR A 55 1.01 -9.93 -9.72
C THR A 55 0.98 -10.09 -8.21
N ALA A 56 1.17 -11.31 -7.69
CA ALA A 56 1.21 -11.55 -6.25
C ALA A 56 2.37 -10.78 -5.61
N MET A 57 3.57 -10.81 -6.20
CA MET A 57 4.72 -10.02 -5.76
C MET A 57 4.37 -8.53 -5.67
N TRP A 58 3.85 -7.93 -6.75
CA TRP A 58 3.44 -6.53 -6.75
C TRP A 58 2.38 -6.25 -5.69
N LEU A 59 1.39 -7.12 -5.53
CA LEU A 59 0.34 -6.95 -4.53
C LEU A 59 0.91 -6.92 -3.12
N PHE A 60 1.79 -7.87 -2.78
CA PHE A 60 2.47 -7.90 -1.49
C PHE A 60 3.30 -6.63 -1.26
N MET A 61 4.02 -6.15 -2.27
CA MET A 61 4.78 -4.89 -2.20
C MET A 61 3.87 -3.69 -1.96
N MET A 62 2.79 -3.55 -2.74
CA MET A 62 1.84 -2.44 -2.59
C MET A 62 1.18 -2.46 -1.21
N LEU A 63 0.76 -3.62 -0.73
CA LEU A 63 0.18 -3.76 0.61
C LEU A 63 1.19 -3.35 1.70
N ALA A 64 2.43 -3.82 1.63
CA ALA A 64 3.47 -3.47 2.60
C ALA A 64 3.74 -1.95 2.65
N MET A 65 3.71 -1.27 1.51
CA MET A 65 3.95 0.17 1.41
C MET A 65 2.73 1.03 1.74
N MET A 66 1.53 0.59 1.36
CA MET A 66 0.32 1.40 1.46
C MET A 66 -0.41 1.22 2.79
N LEU A 67 -0.24 0.07 3.47
CA LEU A 67 -0.79 -0.13 4.82
C LEU A 67 -0.39 1.00 5.79
N PRO A 68 0.90 1.39 5.92
CA PRO A 68 1.29 2.52 6.76
C PRO A 68 0.65 3.85 6.35
N ALA A 69 0.57 4.13 5.03
CA ALA A 69 0.02 5.37 4.50
C ALA A 69 -1.49 5.53 4.78
N MET A 70 -2.19 4.40 4.86
CA MET A 70 -3.64 4.32 5.06
C MET A 70 -4.04 4.41 6.55
N VAL A 71 -3.10 4.20 7.49
CA VAL A 71 -3.33 4.25 8.94
C VAL A 71 -4.13 5.46 9.43
N PRO A 72 -3.73 6.73 9.19
CA PRO A 72 -4.40 7.89 9.78
C PRO A 72 -5.87 7.96 9.35
N MET A 73 -6.15 7.64 8.09
CA MET A 73 -7.47 7.64 7.51
C MET A 73 -8.37 6.50 8.03
N VAL A 74 -7.86 5.26 8.15
CA VAL A 74 -8.64 4.14 8.74
C VAL A 74 -8.90 4.41 10.22
N ALA A 75 -7.92 4.96 10.95
CA ALA A 75 -8.09 5.33 12.35
C ALA A 75 -9.17 6.41 12.51
N THR A 76 -9.16 7.47 11.70
CA THR A 76 -10.23 8.49 11.70
C THR A 76 -11.58 7.89 11.29
N TYR A 77 -11.62 7.05 10.26
CA TYR A 77 -12.84 6.37 9.82
C TYR A 77 -13.44 5.48 10.92
N ALA A 78 -12.60 4.73 11.64
CA ALA A 78 -13.02 3.92 12.78
C ALA A 78 -13.52 4.78 13.95
N LEU A 79 -12.87 5.92 14.22
CA LEU A 79 -13.28 6.86 15.27
C LEU A 79 -14.64 7.51 15.00
N ILE A 80 -14.99 7.78 13.73
CA ILE A 80 -16.32 8.30 13.36
C ILE A 80 -17.33 7.15 13.36
N SER A 81 -16.98 6.00 12.76
CA SER A 81 -17.86 4.84 12.63
C SER A 81 -18.28 4.25 13.97
N LYS A 82 -17.45 4.38 15.03
CA LYS A 82 -17.78 3.88 16.37
C LYS A 82 -19.04 4.53 16.97
N ASN A 83 -19.39 5.73 16.51
CA ASN A 83 -20.60 6.42 16.97
C ASN A 83 -21.89 5.82 16.35
N GLU A 84 -21.76 5.05 15.27
CA GLU A 84 -22.88 4.41 14.57
C GLU A 84 -22.97 2.90 14.84
N VAL A 85 -21.83 2.20 14.95
CA VAL A 85 -21.75 0.74 15.12
C VAL A 85 -20.62 0.35 16.07
N HIS A 86 -20.78 -0.79 16.75
CA HIS A 86 -19.84 -1.27 17.76
C HIS A 86 -19.45 -2.75 17.54
N GLY A 87 -18.42 -3.22 18.24
CA GLY A 87 -18.01 -4.64 18.22
C GLY A 87 -17.69 -5.16 16.82
N ALA A 88 -18.17 -6.38 16.51
CA ALA A 88 -17.92 -7.04 15.23
C ALA A 88 -18.43 -6.24 14.02
N ALA A 89 -19.53 -5.51 14.16
CA ALA A 89 -20.08 -4.67 13.09
C ALA A 89 -19.15 -3.49 12.75
N LEU A 90 -18.50 -2.90 13.76
CA LEU A 90 -17.48 -1.87 13.55
C LEU A 90 -16.26 -2.43 12.82
N VAL A 91 -15.74 -3.59 13.27
CA VAL A 91 -14.61 -4.27 12.63
C VAL A 91 -14.91 -4.57 11.16
N LEU A 92 -16.08 -5.12 10.88
CA LEU A 92 -16.52 -5.43 9.51
C LEU A 92 -16.61 -4.16 8.65
N ARG A 93 -17.18 -3.08 9.18
CA ARG A 93 -17.32 -1.82 8.43
C ARG A 93 -15.97 -1.18 8.11
N VAL A 94 -15.04 -1.17 9.07
CA VAL A 94 -13.67 -0.66 8.86
C VAL A 94 -12.92 -1.56 7.86
N GLY A 95 -13.10 -2.88 7.96
CA GLY A 95 -12.53 -3.84 7.01
C GLY A 95 -13.04 -3.64 5.59
N VAL A 96 -14.35 -3.41 5.41
CA VAL A 96 -14.94 -3.14 4.09
C VAL A 96 -14.47 -1.81 3.50
N PHE A 97 -14.26 -0.79 4.33
CA PHE A 97 -13.61 0.46 3.90
C PHE A 97 -12.18 0.19 3.41
N ALA A 98 -11.35 -0.51 4.20
CA ALA A 98 -9.99 -0.85 3.79
C ALA A 98 -9.96 -1.72 2.53
N ALA A 99 -10.90 -2.66 2.37
CA ALA A 99 -11.03 -3.48 1.18
C ALA A 99 -11.34 -2.66 -0.08
N GLY A 100 -12.16 -1.60 0.04
CA GLY A 100 -12.39 -0.64 -1.05
C GLY A 100 -11.09 -0.01 -1.54
N TYR A 101 -10.29 0.51 -0.61
CA TYR A 101 -8.99 1.10 -0.91
C TYR A 101 -8.02 0.09 -1.55
N PHE A 102 -7.88 -1.09 -0.97
CA PHE A 102 -6.94 -2.11 -1.47
C PHE A 102 -7.40 -2.79 -2.77
N SER A 103 -8.67 -2.69 -3.15
CA SER A 103 -9.13 -3.17 -4.46
C SER A 103 -8.48 -2.39 -5.61
N LEU A 104 -8.25 -1.08 -5.45
CA LEU A 104 -7.52 -0.28 -6.44
C LEU A 104 -6.06 -0.74 -6.56
N TRP A 105 -5.42 -1.01 -5.42
CA TRP A 105 -4.05 -1.52 -5.41
C TRP A 105 -3.94 -2.92 -6.03
N ALA A 106 -4.96 -3.77 -5.87
CA ALA A 106 -5.01 -5.05 -6.57
C ALA A 106 -5.07 -4.87 -8.10
N VAL A 107 -5.89 -3.93 -8.59
CA VAL A 107 -5.93 -3.59 -10.03
C VAL A 107 -4.59 -3.03 -10.50
N PHE A 108 -3.99 -2.12 -9.73
CA PHE A 108 -2.67 -1.58 -10.02
C PHE A 108 -1.60 -2.68 -10.09
N SER A 109 -1.60 -3.64 -9.17
CA SER A 109 -0.62 -4.73 -9.15
C SER A 109 -0.71 -5.63 -10.39
N VAL A 110 -1.93 -5.87 -10.90
CA VAL A 110 -2.11 -6.57 -12.18
C VAL A 110 -1.50 -5.75 -13.31
N ALA A 111 -1.82 -4.46 -13.41
CA ALA A 111 -1.28 -3.57 -14.44
C ALA A 111 0.26 -3.46 -14.38
N ALA A 112 0.82 -3.34 -13.19
CA ALA A 112 2.26 -3.30 -12.96
C ALA A 112 2.94 -4.62 -13.33
N ALA A 113 2.31 -5.76 -13.04
CA ALA A 113 2.81 -7.06 -13.47
C ALA A 113 2.86 -7.18 -14.98
N PHE A 114 1.77 -6.80 -15.68
CA PHE A 114 1.72 -6.74 -17.14
C PHE A 114 2.82 -5.83 -17.72
N LEU A 115 2.99 -4.64 -17.16
CA LEU A 115 3.98 -3.68 -17.61
C LEU A 115 5.40 -4.21 -17.40
N GLN A 116 5.70 -4.75 -16.22
CA GLN A 116 7.01 -5.36 -15.92
C GLN A 116 7.30 -6.52 -16.88
N THR A 117 6.33 -7.41 -17.13
CA THR A 117 6.56 -8.55 -18.03
C THR A 117 6.77 -8.12 -19.48
N ALA A 118 6.10 -7.04 -19.91
CA ALA A 118 6.30 -6.45 -21.22
C ALA A 118 7.69 -5.79 -21.35
N LEU A 119 8.10 -5.00 -20.35
CA LEU A 119 9.42 -4.35 -20.32
C LEU A 119 10.56 -5.38 -20.30
N ALA A 120 10.36 -6.51 -19.61
CA ALA A 120 11.32 -7.61 -19.57
C ALA A 120 11.63 -8.23 -20.94
N GLN A 121 10.80 -7.99 -21.96
CA GLN A 121 11.06 -8.42 -23.35
C GLN A 121 11.95 -7.43 -24.12
N THR A 122 12.33 -6.32 -23.50
CA THR A 122 13.03 -5.22 -24.15
C THR A 122 14.43 -5.07 -23.56
N PRO A 123 15.39 -4.48 -24.29
CA PRO A 123 16.73 -4.20 -23.76
C PRO A 123 16.71 -3.14 -22.63
N TRP A 124 15.56 -2.53 -22.34
CA TRP A 124 15.41 -1.54 -21.27
C TRP A 124 15.28 -2.18 -19.87
N PHE A 125 15.21 -3.51 -19.78
CA PHE A 125 15.04 -4.23 -18.51
C PHE A 125 16.11 -5.31 -18.35
N GLU A 126 17.12 -5.02 -17.55
CA GLU A 126 18.14 -6.00 -17.14
C GLU A 126 17.81 -6.56 -15.75
N MET A 127 18.06 -7.86 -15.57
CA MET A 127 17.77 -8.62 -14.33
C MET A 127 18.52 -8.11 -13.08
N GLY A 128 19.43 -7.14 -13.22
CA GLY A 128 20.08 -6.42 -12.11
C GLY A 128 19.27 -5.25 -11.53
N GLY A 129 18.07 -4.97 -12.05
CA GLY A 129 17.26 -3.81 -11.66
C GLY A 129 17.79 -2.49 -12.25
N THR A 130 17.36 -1.35 -11.69
CA THR A 130 17.63 0.05 -12.12
C THR A 130 19.11 0.48 -12.22
N GLN A 131 20.05 -0.47 -12.17
CA GLN A 131 21.48 -0.30 -12.37
C GLN A 131 21.87 -0.02 -13.83
N ALA A 132 20.93 -0.09 -14.79
CA ALA A 132 21.19 0.27 -16.19
C ALA A 132 21.62 1.74 -16.36
N LEU A 133 21.22 2.64 -15.45
CA LEU A 133 21.58 4.07 -15.46
C LEU A 133 21.89 4.59 -14.04
N PRO A 134 23.05 4.25 -13.45
CA PRO A 134 23.38 4.62 -12.06
C PRO A 134 23.35 6.13 -11.81
N VAL A 135 23.77 6.92 -12.80
CA VAL A 135 23.74 8.39 -12.75
C VAL A 135 22.30 8.90 -12.69
N ALA A 136 21.40 8.37 -13.53
CA ALA A 136 19.99 8.77 -13.51
C ALA A 136 19.32 8.42 -12.18
N SER A 137 19.60 7.23 -11.64
CA SER A 137 19.13 6.81 -10.32
C SER A 137 19.66 7.74 -9.20
N GLY A 138 20.93 8.11 -9.25
CA GLY A 138 21.53 9.06 -8.29
C GLY A 138 20.90 10.45 -8.37
N VAL A 139 20.70 10.99 -9.59
CA VAL A 139 20.05 12.29 -9.81
C VAL A 139 18.60 12.25 -9.30
N LEU A 140 17.85 11.20 -9.62
CA LEU A 140 16.48 11.03 -9.13
C LEU A 140 16.44 10.95 -7.60
N LEU A 141 17.39 10.25 -6.97
CA LEU A 141 17.46 10.12 -5.52
C LEU A 141 17.79 11.47 -4.84
N ILE A 142 18.72 12.25 -5.40
CA ILE A 142 19.02 13.61 -4.92
C ILE A 142 17.80 14.52 -5.10
N ALA A 143 17.15 14.50 -6.27
CA ALA A 143 15.96 15.30 -6.54
C ALA A 143 14.80 14.95 -5.59
N ALA A 144 14.57 13.65 -5.39
CA ALA A 144 13.59 13.16 -4.42
C ALA A 144 13.97 13.59 -3.00
N GLY A 145 15.23 13.44 -2.58
CA GLY A 145 15.69 13.88 -1.26
C GLY A 145 15.49 15.38 -1.04
N ALA A 146 15.87 16.21 -2.02
CA ALA A 146 15.65 17.64 -2.00
C ALA A 146 14.17 17.98 -1.88
N TRP A 147 13.30 17.36 -2.69
CA TRP A 147 11.85 17.51 -2.58
C TRP A 147 11.31 17.10 -1.22
N GLN A 148 11.76 15.96 -0.68
CA GLN A 148 11.30 15.40 0.59
C GLN A 148 11.63 16.28 1.79
N LEU A 149 12.68 17.10 1.70
CA LEU A 149 13.14 18.04 2.74
C LEU A 149 12.56 19.46 2.57
N THR A 150 11.77 19.73 1.52
CA THR A 150 11.16 21.05 1.34
C THR A 150 9.92 21.23 2.23
N PRO A 151 9.77 22.39 2.91
CA PRO A 151 8.56 22.70 3.70
C PRO A 151 7.27 22.73 2.86
N ILE A 152 7.40 23.00 1.55
CA ILE A 152 6.28 23.03 0.60
C ILE A 152 5.55 21.69 0.55
N LYS A 153 6.29 20.59 0.63
CA LYS A 153 5.71 19.24 0.67
C LYS A 153 4.81 19.07 1.90
N ASP A 154 5.25 19.51 3.07
CA ASP A 154 4.49 19.32 4.31
C ASP A 154 3.20 20.14 4.32
N THR A 155 3.24 21.39 3.86
CA THR A 155 2.04 22.22 3.70
C THR A 155 1.07 21.59 2.70
N CYS A 156 1.60 21.12 1.56
CA CYS A 156 0.79 20.44 0.55
C CYS A 156 0.17 19.15 1.10
N LEU A 157 0.92 18.33 1.83
CA LEU A 157 0.41 17.08 2.42
C LEU A 157 -0.63 17.32 3.52
N GLN A 158 -0.47 18.34 4.37
CA GLN A 158 -1.48 18.69 5.37
C GLN A 158 -2.81 19.08 4.73
N HIS A 159 -2.76 19.85 3.63
CA HIS A 159 -3.95 20.24 2.90
C HIS A 159 -4.55 19.08 2.09
N CYS A 160 -3.71 18.35 1.35
CA CYS A 160 -4.11 17.28 0.44
C CYS A 160 -4.50 15.97 1.16
N ARG A 161 -4.07 15.75 2.41
CA ARG A 161 -4.31 14.50 3.15
C ARG A 161 -5.06 14.66 4.47
N SER A 162 -5.86 15.71 4.63
CA SER A 162 -6.73 15.86 5.81
C SER A 162 -7.83 14.79 5.82
N PRO A 163 -7.78 13.77 6.72
CA PRO A 163 -8.76 12.70 6.71
C PRO A 163 -10.17 13.17 7.03
N MET A 164 -10.28 14.14 7.93
CA MET A 164 -11.54 14.73 8.33
C MET A 164 -12.21 15.45 7.16
N THR A 165 -11.46 16.25 6.39
CA THR A 165 -12.01 16.97 5.24
C THR A 165 -12.55 16.00 4.19
N PHE A 166 -11.79 14.95 3.86
CA PHE A 166 -12.22 13.93 2.91
C PHE A 166 -13.48 13.20 3.39
N LEU A 167 -13.48 12.74 4.64
CA LEU A 167 -14.57 11.95 5.20
C LEU A 167 -15.84 12.79 5.36
N LEU A 168 -15.76 14.07 5.74
CA LEU A 168 -16.92 14.96 5.78
C LEU A 168 -17.56 15.16 4.39
N ALA A 169 -16.76 15.22 3.33
CA ALA A 169 -17.25 15.38 1.97
C ALA A 169 -17.84 14.10 1.37
N HIS A 170 -17.30 12.93 1.71
CA HIS A 170 -17.64 11.67 1.05
C HIS A 170 -18.33 10.64 1.97
N TRP A 171 -18.69 10.99 3.21
CA TRP A 171 -19.26 10.05 4.17
C TRP A 171 -20.48 9.33 3.60
N LYS A 172 -20.47 8.00 3.70
CA LYS A 172 -21.64 7.17 3.44
C LYS A 172 -21.89 6.27 4.66
N GLY A 173 -23.10 6.38 5.20
CA GLY A 173 -23.55 5.62 6.35
C GLY A 173 -23.62 4.10 6.08
N GLY A 174 -23.48 3.32 7.16
CA GLY A 174 -23.64 1.87 7.15
C GLY A 174 -22.56 1.09 6.37
N LEU A 175 -22.75 -0.23 6.33
CA LEU A 175 -21.77 -1.16 5.72
C LEU A 175 -21.66 -0.99 4.20
N LYS A 176 -22.79 -0.78 3.51
CA LYS A 176 -22.84 -0.58 2.05
C LYS A 176 -22.11 0.70 1.62
N GLY A 177 -22.09 1.71 2.49
CA GLY A 177 -21.38 2.96 2.26
C GLY A 177 -19.86 2.84 2.38
N ALA A 178 -19.37 1.88 3.17
CA ALA A 178 -17.94 1.79 3.51
C ALA A 178 -17.05 1.52 2.28
N PHE A 179 -17.44 0.59 1.41
CA PHE A 179 -16.61 0.19 0.27
C PHE A 179 -16.42 1.34 -0.75
N PRO A 180 -17.48 2.04 -1.22
CA PRO A 180 -17.30 3.18 -2.11
C PRO A 180 -16.44 4.31 -1.53
N VAL A 181 -16.52 4.55 -0.21
CA VAL A 181 -15.70 5.59 0.44
C VAL A 181 -14.23 5.18 0.45
N GLY A 182 -13.94 3.91 0.73
CA GLY A 182 -12.59 3.36 0.63
C GLY A 182 -12.05 3.40 -0.79
N LEU A 183 -12.87 3.01 -1.76
CA LEU A 183 -12.51 3.03 -3.18
C LEU A 183 -12.22 4.45 -3.69
N HIS A 184 -12.98 5.45 -3.24
CA HIS A 184 -12.76 6.85 -3.62
C HIS A 184 -11.50 7.47 -2.98
N HIS A 185 -11.01 6.87 -1.89
CA HIS A 185 -9.78 7.30 -1.24
C HIS A 185 -8.52 6.66 -1.85
N GLY A 186 -8.68 5.46 -2.44
CA GLY A 186 -7.62 4.78 -3.18
C GLY A 186 -7.18 5.61 -4.36
#